data_AF-A0A6J1WS63-F1
#
_entry.id   AF-A0A6J1WS63-F1
#
_cell.length_a   1.000
_cell.length_b   1.000
_cell.length_c   1.000
_cell.angle_alpha   90.00
_cell.angle_beta   90.00
_cell.angle_gamma   90.00
#
_symmetry.space_group_name_H-M   'P 1'
#
loop_
_entity.id
_entity.type
_entity.pdbx_description
1 polymer ?
#
loop_
_entity_poly.entity_id
_entity_poly.type
_entity_poly.pdbx_seq_one_letter_code
_entity_poly.pdbx_strand_id
1 'polypeptide(L)'
;MLTLVVGLNAGHIMGFMLVHIDMAPNFAGTMMGITNGTANVIAIIAPLAAGVILNDETDPKEWHKIFYLASIIYIIANIIFLIFGSAELQTWNEPNESENKNTTDEALEKVEKVI
;
A
#
# COMPACT_ATOMS: atom_id res chain seq x y z
N MET A 1 -17.53 14.14 16.84
CA MET A 1 -17.34 13.66 15.44
C MET A 1 -15.85 13.53 15.09
N LEU A 2 -15.02 14.55 15.32
CA LEU A 2 -13.57 14.51 15.03
C LEU A 2 -12.80 13.39 15.76
N THR A 3 -13.11 13.10 17.03
CA THR A 3 -12.44 12.03 17.79
C THR A 3 -12.65 10.64 17.18
N LEU A 4 -13.86 10.36 16.70
CA LEU A 4 -14.17 9.10 15.99
C LEU A 4 -13.43 9.02 14.66
N VAL A 5 -13.37 10.11 13.90
CA VAL A 5 -12.67 10.16 12.62
C VAL A 5 -11.17 9.92 12.81
N VAL A 6 -10.55 10.57 13.80
CA VAL A 6 -9.12 10.39 14.10
C VAL A 6 -8.84 8.96 14.60
N GLY A 7 -9.72 8.39 15.43
CA GLY A 7 -9.59 7.01 15.90
C GLY A 7 -9.65 5.99 14.75
N LEU A 8 -10.59 6.17 13.81
CA LEU A 8 -10.68 5.32 12.61
C LEU A 8 -9.46 5.49 11.69
N ASN A 9 -8.95 6.72 11.55
CA ASN A 9 -7.76 6.99 10.75
C ASN A 9 -6.51 6.31 11.33
N ALA A 10 -6.35 6.31 12.65
CA ALA A 10 -5.25 5.61 13.33
C ALA A 10 -5.31 4.08 13.07
N GLY A 11 -6.50 3.48 13.18
CA GLY A 11 -6.69 2.06 12.87
C GLY A 11 -6.38 1.73 11.40
N HIS A 12 -6.76 2.60 10.48
CA HIS A 12 -6.45 2.45 9.05
C HIS A 12 -4.95 2.48 8.78
N ILE A 13 -4.23 3.46 9.31
CA ILE A 13 -2.77 3.59 9.11
C ILE A 13 -2.04 2.38 9.70
N MET A 14 -2.46 1.91 10.88
CA MET A 14 -1.86 0.74 11.50
C MET A 14 -2.08 -0.53 10.68
N GLY A 15 -3.32 -0.77 10.21
CA GLY A 15 -3.62 -1.94 9.38
C GLY A 15 -2.85 -1.94 8.06
N PHE A 16 -2.69 -0.77 7.44
CA PHE A 16 -1.86 -0.59 6.24
C PHE A 16 -0.39 -0.97 6.49
N MET A 17 0.17 -0.60 7.64
CA MET A 17 1.56 -0.90 7.96
C MET A 17 1.76 -2.39 8.27
N LEU A 18 0.84 -3.01 9.01
CA LEU A 18 0.92 -4.42 9.39
C LEU A 18 0.85 -5.36 8.20
N VAL A 19 -0.06 -5.13 7.24
CA VAL A 19 -0.23 -6.05 6.09
C VAL A 19 1.04 -6.23 5.25
N HIS A 20 1.88 -5.19 5.14
CA HIS A 20 3.14 -5.27 4.39
C HIS A 20 4.19 -6.11 5.12
N ILE A 21 4.23 -6.00 6.45
CA ILE A 21 5.15 -6.73 7.31
C ILE A 21 4.71 -8.19 7.46
N ASP A 22 3.40 -8.44 7.56
CA ASP A 22 2.82 -9.77 7.74
C ASP A 22 2.89 -10.59 6.43
N MET A 23 2.65 -9.97 5.27
CA MET A 23 2.70 -10.68 3.98
C MET A 23 4.13 -10.98 3.50
N ALA A 24 5.05 -10.01 3.54
CA ALA A 24 6.41 -10.22 3.05
C ALA A 24 7.43 -9.31 3.76
N PRO A 25 7.94 -9.71 4.95
CA PRO A 25 8.85 -8.90 5.75
C PRO A 25 10.17 -8.55 5.02
N ASN A 26 10.68 -9.40 4.13
CA ASN A 26 11.92 -9.11 3.38
C ASN A 26 11.71 -8.04 2.29
N PHE A 27 10.49 -7.93 1.75
CA PHE A 27 10.12 -6.97 0.70
C PHE A 27 9.26 -5.80 1.21
N ALA A 28 9.01 -5.73 2.52
CA ALA A 28 8.12 -4.75 3.14
C ALA A 28 8.47 -3.30 2.76
N GLY A 29 9.77 -2.95 2.75
CA GLY A 29 10.23 -1.61 2.38
C GLY A 29 9.92 -1.23 0.93
N THR A 30 10.16 -2.15 -0.02
CA THR A 30 9.88 -1.94 -1.44
C THR A 30 8.38 -1.84 -1.71
N MET A 31 7.59 -2.74 -1.13
CA MET A 31 6.13 -2.72 -1.25
C MET A 31 5.54 -1.43 -0.65
N MET A 32 6.00 -1.02 0.53
CA MET A 32 5.58 0.23 1.16
C MET A 32 5.93 1.45 0.31
N GLY A 33 7.10 1.46 -0.33
CA GLY A 33 7.51 2.50 -1.27
C GLY A 33 6.61 2.59 -2.50
N ILE A 34 6.29 1.46 -3.14
CA ILE A 34 5.38 1.42 -4.30
C ILE A 34 3.99 1.91 -3.91
N THR A 35 3.47 1.45 -2.77
CA THR A 35 2.14 1.87 -2.32
C THR A 35 2.11 3.36 -1.98
N ASN A 36 3.15 3.88 -1.32
CA ASN A 36 3.24 5.31 -1.01
C ASN A 36 3.36 6.17 -2.29
N GLY A 37 4.15 5.72 -3.27
CA GLY A 37 4.25 6.39 -4.58
C GLY A 37 2.90 6.44 -5.30
N THR A 38 2.21 5.31 -5.37
CA THR A 38 0.87 5.21 -5.98
C THR A 38 -0.14 6.08 -5.25
N ALA A 39 -0.08 6.11 -3.92
CA ALA A 39 -0.95 6.95 -3.10
C ALA A 39 -0.75 8.44 -3.40
N ASN A 40 0.51 8.90 -3.56
CA ASN A 40 0.80 10.29 -3.92
C ASN A 40 0.26 10.65 -5.32
N VAL A 41 0.36 9.74 -6.30
CA VAL A 41 -0.21 9.97 -7.64
C VAL A 41 -1.73 10.12 -7.56
N ILE A 42 -2.41 9.24 -6.83
CA ILE A 42 -3.87 9.32 -6.63
C ILE A 42 -4.24 10.60 -5.88
N ALA A 43 -3.44 11.01 -4.88
CA ALA A 43 -3.67 12.24 -4.12
C ALA A 43 -3.60 13.51 -4.97
N ILE A 44 -2.84 13.50 -6.07
CA ILE A 44 -2.82 14.59 -7.05
C ILE A 44 -4.05 14.53 -7.96
N ILE A 45 -4.44 13.33 -8.41
CA ILE A 45 -5.56 13.13 -9.33
C ILE A 45 -6.91 13.47 -8.67
N ALA A 46 -7.09 13.14 -7.40
CA ALA A 46 -8.35 13.34 -6.68
C ALA A 46 -8.87 14.80 -6.69
N PRO A 47 -8.07 15.82 -6.29
CA PRO A 47 -8.51 17.22 -6.35
C PRO A 47 -8.65 17.73 -7.79
N LEU A 48 -7.84 17.23 -8.75
CA LEU A 48 -7.99 17.58 -10.16
C LEU A 48 -9.33 17.08 -10.72
N ALA A 49 -9.71 15.84 -10.40
CA ALA A 49 -11.01 15.29 -10.76
C ALA A 49 -12.15 16.05 -10.08
N ALA A 50 -12.01 16.41 -8.80
CA ALA A 50 -12.99 17.24 -8.10
C ALA A 50 -13.18 18.61 -8.76
N GLY A 51 -12.10 19.26 -9.20
CA GLY A 51 -12.16 20.56 -9.89
C GLY A 51 -12.82 20.52 -11.27
N VAL A 52 -12.88 19.35 -11.92
CA VAL A 52 -13.64 19.17 -13.17
C VAL A 52 -15.11 18.85 -12.92
N ILE A 53 -15.41 18.18 -11.80
CA ILE A 53 -16.77 17.75 -11.43
C ILE A 53 -17.56 18.89 -10.77
N LEU A 54 -16.89 19.76 -10.01
CA LEU A 54 -17.46 20.96 -9.39
C LEU A 54 -17.52 22.10 -10.41
N ASN A 55 -18.71 22.44 -10.86
CA ASN A 55 -18.97 23.66 -11.64
C ASN A 55 -19.32 24.83 -10.70
N ASP A 56 -19.96 24.54 -9.56
CA ASP A 56 -20.24 25.50 -8.50
C ASP A 56 -19.82 24.92 -7.14
N GLU A 57 -18.71 25.43 -6.60
CA GLU A 57 -18.15 24.99 -5.32
C GLU A 57 -19.09 25.28 -4.13
N THR A 58 -20.06 26.19 -4.30
CA THR A 58 -20.99 26.59 -3.24
C THR A 58 -22.26 25.74 -3.19
N ASP A 59 -22.57 24.95 -4.23
CA ASP A 59 -23.75 24.08 -4.25
C ASP A 59 -23.47 22.75 -3.53
N PRO A 60 -24.16 22.46 -2.40
CA PRO A 60 -24.00 21.20 -1.67
C PRO A 60 -24.32 19.95 -2.50
N LYS A 61 -25.17 20.06 -3.54
CA LYS A 61 -25.52 18.91 -4.40
C LYS A 61 -24.34 18.41 -5.20
N GLU A 62 -23.39 19.27 -5.56
CA GLU A 62 -22.22 18.87 -6.31
C GLU A 62 -21.21 18.10 -5.44
N TRP A 63 -21.07 18.52 -4.19
CA TRP A 63 -20.30 17.80 -3.19
C TRP A 63 -20.88 16.40 -2.92
N HIS A 64 -22.20 16.25 -2.85
CA HIS A 64 -22.82 14.93 -2.71
C HIS A 64 -22.45 13.99 -3.87
N LYS A 65 -22.40 14.48 -5.12
CA LYS A 65 -21.97 13.68 -6.28
C LYS A 65 -20.54 13.14 -6.09
N ILE A 66 -19.63 13.96 -5.58
CA ILE A 66 -18.23 13.56 -5.30
C ILE A 66 -18.16 12.54 -4.16
N PHE A 67 -18.89 12.75 -3.07
CA PHE A 67 -18.91 11.80 -1.95
C PHE A 67 -19.47 10.44 -2.35
N TYR A 68 -20.53 10.39 -3.16
CA TYR A 68 -21.04 9.13 -3.70
C TYR A 68 -20.03 8.44 -4.62
N LEU A 69 -19.35 9.18 -5.49
CA LEU A 69 -18.30 8.63 -6.35
C LEU A 69 -17.15 8.04 -5.53
N ALA A 70 -16.65 8.78 -4.53
CA ALA A 70 -15.60 8.31 -3.64
C ALA A 70 -16.03 7.04 -2.89
N SER A 71 -17.25 7.01 -2.36
CA SER A 71 -17.79 5.85 -1.66
C SER A 71 -17.84 4.60 -2.55
N ILE A 72 -18.26 4.73 -3.81
CA ILE A 72 -18.28 3.61 -4.76
C ILE A 72 -16.85 3.08 -5.01
N ILE A 73 -15.89 3.97 -5.22
CA ILE A 73 -14.48 3.60 -5.43
C ILE A 73 -13.95 2.83 -4.21
N TYR A 74 -14.22 3.30 -2.99
CA TYR A 74 -13.81 2.62 -1.77
C TYR A 74 -14.45 1.23 -1.62
N ILE A 75 -15.74 1.09 -1.95
CA ILE A 75 -16.43 -0.21 -1.89
C ILE A 75 -15.79 -1.17 -2.90
N ILE A 76 -15.53 -0.74 -4.13
CA ILE A 76 -14.89 -1.58 -5.15
C ILE A 76 -13.49 -2.00 -4.70
N ALA A 77 -12.68 -1.06 -4.21
CA ALA A 77 -11.35 -1.35 -3.70
C ALA A 77 -11.40 -2.34 -2.53
N ASN A 78 -12.37 -2.20 -1.63
CA ASN A 78 -12.59 -3.13 -0.53
C ASN A 78 -12.98 -4.53 -1.02
N ILE A 79 -13.87 -4.64 -2.01
CA ILE A 79 -14.25 -5.93 -2.60
C ILE A 79 -13.04 -6.61 -3.25
N ILE A 80 -12.23 -5.87 -4.01
CA ILE A 80 -11.01 -6.40 -4.61
C ILE A 80 -10.08 -6.92 -3.51
N PHE A 81 -9.88 -6.15 -2.44
CA PHE A 81 -9.08 -6.59 -1.30
C PHE A 81 -9.65 -7.82 -0.60
N LEU A 82 -10.97 -7.95 -0.46
CA LEU A 82 -11.59 -9.13 0.15
C LEU A 82 -11.45 -10.39 -0.72
N ILE A 83 -11.43 -10.25 -2.04
CA ILE A 83 -11.29 -11.38 -2.97
C ILE A 83 -9.84 -11.83 -3.11
N PHE A 84 -8.89 -10.88 -3.21
CA PHE A 84 -7.49 -11.15 -3.53
C PHE A 84 -6.53 -11.02 -2.34
N GLY A 85 -6.96 -10.40 -1.24
CA GLY A 85 -6.14 -10.24 -0.05
C GLY A 85 -5.95 -11.56 0.69
N SER A 86 -4.70 -11.87 1.03
CA SER A 86 -4.34 -13.00 1.90
C SER A 86 -3.44 -12.51 3.03
N ALA A 87 -3.68 -13.00 4.25
CA ALA A 87 -2.84 -12.69 5.41
C ALA A 87 -1.68 -13.68 5.60
N GLU A 88 -1.49 -14.62 4.66
CA GLU A 88 -0.41 -15.60 4.72
C GLU A 88 0.90 -15.02 4.19
N LEU A 89 2.02 -15.55 4.70
CA LEU A 89 3.35 -15.23 4.21
C LEU A 89 3.42 -15.59 2.73
N GLN A 90 3.67 -14.60 1.88
CA GLN A 90 3.68 -14.81 0.44
C GLN A 90 4.90 -15.66 0.04
N THR A 91 4.70 -16.61 -0.87
CA THR A 91 5.73 -17.62 -1.24
C THR A 91 7.01 -17.02 -1.83
N TRP A 92 6.94 -15.80 -2.36
CA TRP A 92 8.09 -15.04 -2.87
C TRP A 92 8.83 -14.25 -1.79
N ASN A 93 8.42 -14.34 -0.51
CA ASN A 93 9.07 -13.59 0.57
C ASN A 93 10.50 -14.07 0.86
N GLU A 94 10.81 -15.35 0.64
CA GLU A 94 12.17 -15.85 0.80
C GLU A 94 12.95 -15.70 -0.52
N PRO A 95 14.14 -15.07 -0.52
CA PRO A 95 15.06 -15.24 -1.64
C PRO A 95 15.42 -16.72 -1.72
N ASN A 96 15.23 -17.33 -2.90
CA ASN A 96 15.50 -18.75 -3.13
C ASN A 96 16.84 -19.14 -2.47
N GLU A 97 16.87 -20.21 -1.67
CA GLU A 97 18.08 -20.72 -0.98
C GLU A 97 19.33 -20.82 -1.90
N SER A 98 19.14 -20.87 -3.22
CA SER A 98 20.18 -20.83 -4.23
C SER A 98 21.03 -19.55 -4.23
N GLU A 99 20.50 -18.37 -3.89
CA GLU A 99 21.29 -17.12 -3.87
C GLU A 99 22.14 -16.99 -2.59
N ASN A 100 21.65 -17.53 -1.48
CA ASN A 100 22.34 -17.45 -0.19
C ASN A 100 23.57 -18.39 -0.13
N LYS A 101 23.48 -19.57 -0.74
CA LYS A 101 24.61 -20.49 -0.90
C LYS A 101 25.72 -19.87 -1.74
N ASN A 102 25.39 -19.33 -2.93
CA ASN A 102 26.38 -18.71 -3.81
C ASN A 102 27.09 -17.53 -3.14
N THR A 103 26.37 -16.66 -2.41
CA THR A 103 26.99 -15.51 -1.75
C THR A 103 27.89 -15.91 -0.58
N THR A 104 27.51 -16.95 0.18
CA THR A 104 28.30 -17.46 1.30
C THR A 104 29.52 -18.22 0.79
N ASP A 105 29.35 -19.05 -0.24
CA ASP A 105 30.44 -19.82 -0.86
C ASP A 105 31.45 -18.88 -1.55
N GLU A 106 30.99 -17.82 -2.24
CA GLU A 106 31.88 -16.79 -2.81
C GLU A 106 32.60 -15.96 -1.75
N ALA A 107 31.95 -15.68 -0.62
CA ALA A 107 32.58 -14.96 0.49
C ALA A 107 33.65 -15.82 1.19
N LEU A 108 33.37 -17.10 1.38
CA LEU A 108 34.32 -18.06 1.95
C LEU A 108 35.51 -18.30 1.01
N GLU A 109 35.28 -18.44 -0.30
CA GLU A 109 36.36 -18.58 -1.29
C GLU A 109 37.28 -17.34 -1.33
N LYS A 110 36.70 -16.13 -1.18
CA LYS A 110 37.48 -14.89 -1.07
C LYS A 110 38.31 -14.82 0.20
N VAL A 111 37.78 -15.28 1.34
CA VAL A 111 38.51 -15.33 2.61
C VAL A 111 39.65 -16.35 2.55
N GLU A 112 39.41 -17.52 1.97
CA GLU A 112 40.42 -18.58 1.83
C GLU A 112 41.56 -18.20 0.87
N LYS A 113 41.28 -17.38 -0.16
CA LYS A 113 42.32 -16.83 -1.04
C LYS A 113 43.16 -15.71 -0.44
N VAL A 114 42.72 -15.13 0.68
CA VAL A 114 43.37 -13.98 1.35
C VAL A 114 44.24 -14.42 2.53
N ILE A 115 44.04 -15.64 3.05
CA ILE A 115 44.88 -16.28 4.09
C ILE A 115 46.02 -17.06 3.43
#